data_AF-A0AA88HAF9-F1
#
_entry.id   AF-A0AA88HAF9-F1
#
_cell.length_a   1.000
_cell.length_b   1.000
_cell.length_c   1.000
_cell.angle_alpha   90.00
_cell.angle_beta   90.00
_cell.angle_gamma   90.00
#
_symmetry.space_group_name_H-M   'P 1'
#
loop_
_entity.id
_entity.type
_entity.pdbx_description
1 polymer ?
#
loop_
_entity_poly.entity_id
_entity_poly.type
_entity_poly.pdbx_seq_one_letter_code
_entity_poly.pdbx_strand_id
1 'polypeptide(L)'
;MVHKARNLAKSQKLKKKLPQNLSPTYQYNQTGNYESEPWPKGDGPGEQGMPYKVLPQFENYAERSVSEYGMNIAVSDAIGMNRTIPDTRLEECKYWDYPTDLPKPLSTRSKGAHEATGEVVLFLDAHCEVGLNWLPPLLTPIQLDNTTMTVPIVDGIDSNDFHYSSTYPEDTHIRGQLSTGERCIVGDNKGVQLVPCELGTVDGPWQYNEENNLMYHTKLGKCLAVHKHNKKLKMLPCIAKSNSFKWIFRSFEPK
;
A
#
# COMPACT_ATOMS: atom_id res chain seq x y z
N MET A 1 5.30 1.99 -7.85
CA MET A 1 5.92 1.78 -9.19
C MET A 1 7.08 0.79 -9.09
N VAL A 2 7.06 -0.33 -9.82
CA VAL A 2 8.05 -1.43 -9.67
C VAL A 2 9.46 -0.98 -10.07
N HIS A 3 10.37 -0.93 -9.09
CA HIS A 3 11.79 -0.63 -9.31
C HIS A 3 12.59 -1.91 -9.51
N LYS A 4 12.96 -2.21 -10.76
CA LYS A 4 13.65 -3.46 -11.11
C LYS A 4 15.16 -3.35 -10.91
N ALA A 5 15.61 -3.57 -9.67
CA ALA A 5 17.02 -3.72 -9.32
C ALA A 5 17.67 -4.82 -10.19
N ARG A 6 18.93 -4.64 -10.61
CA ARG A 6 19.57 -5.55 -11.57
C ARG A 6 21.08 -5.74 -11.29
N ASN A 7 21.45 -6.97 -10.92
CA ASN A 7 22.80 -7.51 -10.70
C ASN A 7 23.58 -6.87 -9.52
N LEU A 8 24.05 -7.63 -8.53
CA LEU A 8 25.21 -8.51 -8.68
C LEU A 8 25.28 -9.61 -7.59
N ALA A 9 25.05 -10.87 -7.97
CA ALA A 9 25.63 -12.06 -7.33
C ALA A 9 25.32 -13.32 -8.17
N LYS A 10 26.31 -14.21 -8.38
CA LYS A 10 26.08 -15.55 -8.95
C LYS A 10 25.93 -16.57 -7.82
N SER A 11 24.77 -16.64 -7.17
CA SER A 11 24.48 -17.76 -6.27
C SER A 11 24.09 -19.00 -7.07
N GLN A 12 24.71 -20.15 -6.78
CA GLN A 12 24.43 -21.40 -7.48
C GLN A 12 23.39 -22.25 -6.75
N LYS A 13 22.31 -22.59 -7.45
CA LYS A 13 21.39 -23.70 -7.17
C LYS A 13 20.88 -23.86 -5.72
N LEU A 14 19.73 -23.25 -5.43
CA LEU A 14 18.71 -23.90 -4.60
C LEU A 14 17.35 -23.93 -5.33
N LYS A 15 17.31 -24.62 -6.48
CA LYS A 15 16.05 -24.97 -7.14
C LYS A 15 15.38 -26.15 -6.40
N LYS A 16 14.83 -25.91 -5.21
CA LYS A 16 13.70 -26.73 -4.73
C LYS A 16 12.59 -26.62 -5.78
N LYS A 17 11.95 -27.73 -6.14
CA LYS A 17 10.66 -27.65 -6.85
C LYS A 17 9.64 -27.17 -5.83
N LEU A 18 9.07 -25.99 -6.09
CA LEU A 18 7.93 -25.49 -5.32
C LEU A 18 6.72 -26.43 -5.54
N PRO A 19 5.91 -26.72 -4.50
CA PRO A 19 4.65 -27.45 -4.65
C PRO A 19 3.65 -26.63 -5.48
N GLN A 20 2.67 -27.31 -6.08
CA GLN A 20 1.83 -26.72 -7.15
C GLN A 20 0.65 -25.87 -6.67
N ASN A 21 0.47 -25.68 -5.35
CA ASN A 21 -0.54 -24.80 -4.76
C ASN A 21 0.15 -23.75 -3.88
N LEU A 22 0.50 -22.60 -4.46
CA LEU A 22 1.07 -21.44 -3.75
C LEU A 22 0.37 -20.11 -4.11
N SER A 23 -0.77 -20.23 -4.78
CA SER A 23 -1.61 -19.13 -5.26
C SER A 23 -2.80 -18.96 -4.30
N PRO A 24 -3.18 -17.71 -3.95
CA PRO A 24 -4.34 -17.47 -3.13
C PRO A 24 -5.61 -17.67 -3.95
N THR A 25 -6.64 -18.22 -3.32
CA THR A 25 -7.91 -18.53 -3.98
C THR A 25 -9.04 -17.71 -3.37
N TYR A 26 -9.73 -16.94 -4.21
CA TYR A 26 -10.94 -16.22 -3.81
C TYR A 26 -12.11 -17.20 -3.68
N GLN A 27 -12.72 -17.25 -2.50
CA GLN A 27 -13.83 -18.15 -2.17
C GLN A 27 -15.14 -17.36 -2.13
N TYR A 28 -16.05 -17.63 -3.07
CA TYR A 28 -17.34 -16.93 -3.09
C TYR A 28 -18.21 -17.35 -1.89
N ASN A 29 -18.57 -16.37 -1.05
CA ASN A 29 -19.35 -16.53 0.19
C ASN A 29 -18.72 -17.44 1.27
N GLN A 30 -17.39 -17.60 1.29
CA GLN A 30 -16.67 -18.25 2.40
C GLN A 30 -15.52 -17.37 2.88
N THR A 31 -15.46 -17.12 4.18
CA THR A 31 -14.42 -16.33 4.83
C THR A 31 -13.04 -16.99 4.66
N GLY A 32 -12.02 -16.19 4.32
CA GLY A 32 -10.67 -16.66 4.04
C GLY A 32 -9.92 -17.19 5.27
N ASN A 33 -9.04 -18.17 5.08
CA ASN A 33 -8.33 -18.93 6.11
C ASN A 33 -7.39 -18.15 7.06
N TYR A 34 -7.30 -16.82 6.95
CA TYR A 34 -6.54 -15.94 7.85
C TYR A 34 -7.34 -14.78 8.46
N GLU A 35 -8.65 -14.68 8.18
CA GLU A 35 -9.51 -13.79 8.99
C GLU A 35 -9.60 -14.35 10.41
N SER A 36 -9.37 -13.51 11.43
CA SER A 36 -9.68 -13.87 12.81
C SER A 36 -11.15 -13.57 13.12
N GLU A 37 -11.65 -14.09 14.25
CA GLU A 37 -12.86 -13.50 14.83
C GLU A 37 -12.63 -12.00 15.10
N PRO A 38 -13.66 -11.14 14.98
CA PRO A 38 -13.54 -9.74 15.30
C PRO A 38 -13.17 -9.55 16.77
N TRP A 39 -12.11 -8.76 17.03
CA TRP A 39 -11.72 -8.42 18.39
C TRP A 39 -12.89 -7.77 19.13
N PRO A 40 -13.15 -8.15 20.40
CA PRO A 40 -14.25 -7.57 21.17
C PRO A 40 -14.03 -6.07 21.30
N LYS A 41 -15.02 -5.27 20.90
CA LYS A 41 -14.92 -3.81 20.91
C LYS A 41 -14.75 -3.32 22.35
N GLY A 42 -13.63 -2.65 22.62
CA GLY A 42 -13.45 -1.91 23.87
C GLY A 42 -14.33 -0.65 23.90
N ASP A 43 -14.57 -0.15 25.10
CA ASP A 43 -15.24 1.13 25.40
C ASP A 43 -14.25 2.21 25.90
N GLY A 44 -12.96 1.92 25.80
CA GLY A 44 -11.87 2.79 26.26
C GLY A 44 -11.45 3.92 25.30
N PRO A 45 -10.50 4.76 25.72
CA PRO A 45 -9.93 5.83 24.89
C PRO A 45 -9.36 5.32 23.56
N GLY A 46 -9.66 6.00 22.47
CA GLY A 46 -9.11 5.73 21.13
C GLY A 46 -9.67 4.48 20.43
N GLU A 47 -10.59 3.74 21.05
CA GLU A 47 -11.21 2.54 20.47
C GLU A 47 -11.95 2.84 19.16
N GLN A 48 -11.97 1.85 18.26
CA GLN A 48 -12.45 1.99 16.88
C GLN A 48 -11.81 3.18 16.14
N GLY A 49 -10.55 3.52 16.46
CA GLY A 49 -9.83 4.61 15.81
C GLY A 49 -10.42 6.01 16.03
N MET A 50 -11.27 6.18 17.05
CA MET A 50 -11.88 7.47 17.37
C MET A 50 -10.85 8.46 17.96
N PRO A 51 -11.01 9.78 17.73
CA PRO A 51 -10.17 10.79 18.39
C PRO A 51 -10.33 10.73 19.91
N TYR A 52 -9.23 10.87 20.65
CA TYR A 52 -9.26 11.04 22.10
C TYR A 52 -8.66 12.38 22.54
N LYS A 53 -9.39 13.12 23.38
CA LYS A 53 -8.86 14.29 24.08
C LYS A 53 -8.56 13.94 25.55
N VAL A 54 -7.31 14.17 25.96
CA VAL A 54 -6.87 14.11 27.35
C VAL A 54 -7.63 15.07 28.27
N LEU A 55 -7.68 14.71 29.55
CA LEU A 55 -8.19 15.56 30.63
C LEU A 55 -7.33 16.83 30.79
N PRO A 56 -7.90 18.00 31.16
CA PRO A 56 -7.17 19.28 31.23
C PRO A 56 -5.89 19.25 32.08
N GLN A 57 -5.88 18.45 33.14
CA GLN A 57 -4.71 18.22 34.01
C GLN A 57 -3.46 17.69 33.28
N PHE A 58 -3.64 17.11 32.08
CA PHE A 58 -2.56 16.55 31.26
C PHE A 58 -2.24 17.42 30.02
N GLU A 59 -2.92 18.55 29.78
CA GLU A 59 -2.66 19.39 28.59
C GLU A 59 -1.20 19.92 28.56
N ASN A 60 -0.63 20.28 29.72
CA ASN A 60 0.79 20.65 29.83
C ASN A 60 1.76 19.48 29.50
N TYR A 61 1.34 18.23 29.72
CA TYR A 61 2.12 17.05 29.35
C TYR A 61 1.99 16.76 27.85
N ALA A 62 0.77 16.89 27.31
CA ALA A 62 0.49 16.79 25.87
C ALA A 62 1.35 17.75 25.05
N GLU A 63 1.27 19.07 25.31
CA GLU A 63 2.03 20.09 24.58
C GLU A 63 3.54 19.84 24.64
N ARG A 64 4.07 19.53 25.82
CA ARG A 64 5.49 19.18 25.98
C ARG A 64 5.86 17.93 25.18
N SER A 65 5.03 16.88 25.24
CA SER A 65 5.31 15.62 24.54
C SER A 65 5.32 15.78 23.02
N VAL A 66 4.41 16.59 22.47
CA VAL A 66 4.44 16.97 21.04
C VAL A 66 5.74 17.70 20.69
N SER A 67 6.21 18.62 21.54
CA SER A 67 7.47 19.33 21.33
C SER A 67 8.73 18.48 21.52
N GLU A 68 8.66 17.36 22.26
CA GLU A 68 9.81 16.52 22.63
C GLU A 68 9.92 15.25 21.75
N TYR A 69 8.78 14.70 21.31
CA TYR A 69 8.67 13.43 20.56
C TYR A 69 7.97 13.56 19.19
N GLY A 70 7.38 14.72 18.87
CA GLY A 70 6.61 14.94 17.64
C GLY A 70 5.20 14.35 17.64
N MET A 71 4.76 13.77 18.77
CA MET A 71 3.45 13.14 18.95
C MET A 71 2.93 13.41 20.36
N ASN A 72 1.61 13.40 20.53
CA ASN A 72 0.95 13.60 21.82
C ASN A 72 0.98 12.32 22.66
N ILE A 73 2.09 12.12 23.37
CA ILE A 73 2.29 10.94 24.22
C ILE A 73 1.27 10.90 25.36
N ALA A 74 0.76 12.05 25.82
CA ALA A 74 -0.32 12.07 26.82
C ALA A 74 -1.65 11.45 26.31
N VAL A 75 -1.93 11.53 25.00
CA VAL A 75 -3.02 10.77 24.37
C VAL A 75 -2.61 9.31 24.18
N SER A 76 -1.39 9.06 23.70
CA SER A 76 -0.87 7.69 23.50
C SER A 76 -0.90 6.84 24.78
N ASP A 77 -0.52 7.40 25.93
CA ASP A 77 -0.49 6.74 27.24
C ASP A 77 -1.90 6.43 27.79
N ALA A 78 -2.92 7.15 27.30
CA ALA A 78 -4.31 6.96 27.70
C ALA A 78 -5.05 5.91 26.85
N ILE A 79 -4.54 5.60 25.66
CA ILE A 79 -5.11 4.65 24.71
C ILE A 79 -4.62 3.24 25.01
N GLY A 80 -5.48 2.24 24.83
CA GLY A 80 -5.11 0.84 25.02
C GLY A 80 -4.07 0.37 24.01
N MET A 81 -2.97 -0.24 24.48
CA MET A 81 -1.94 -0.89 23.63
C MET A 81 -2.49 -2.00 22.71
N ASN A 82 -3.74 -2.42 22.93
CA ASN A 82 -4.48 -3.41 22.16
C ASN A 82 -5.83 -2.85 21.64
N ARG A 83 -5.93 -1.52 21.45
CA ARG A 83 -7.16 -0.88 20.95
C ARG A 83 -7.60 -1.46 19.61
N THR A 84 -8.90 -1.45 19.37
CA THR A 84 -9.46 -1.83 18.08
C THR A 84 -9.44 -0.66 17.08
N ILE A 85 -9.24 -0.99 15.80
CA ILE A 85 -9.26 -0.07 14.65
C ILE A 85 -10.34 -0.59 13.67
N PRO A 86 -11.08 0.29 12.96
CA PRO A 86 -12.05 -0.14 11.95
C PRO A 86 -11.38 -0.89 10.80
N ASP A 87 -12.04 -1.94 10.30
CA ASP A 87 -11.56 -2.69 9.15
C ASP A 87 -11.90 -1.96 7.85
N THR A 88 -10.99 -1.07 7.40
CA THR A 88 -11.14 -0.25 6.18
C THR A 88 -10.66 -0.96 4.90
N ARG A 89 -10.48 -2.28 4.92
CA ARG A 89 -10.20 -3.07 3.72
C ARG A 89 -11.46 -3.15 2.84
N LEU A 90 -11.24 -3.26 1.52
CA LEU A 90 -12.30 -3.60 0.58
C LEU A 90 -12.95 -4.93 0.94
N GLU A 91 -14.26 -5.06 0.73
CA GLU A 91 -15.02 -6.23 1.18
C GLU A 91 -14.49 -7.54 0.58
N GLU A 92 -14.04 -7.54 -0.68
CA GLU A 92 -13.44 -8.72 -1.31
C GLU A 92 -12.18 -9.25 -0.59
N CYS A 93 -11.50 -8.44 0.23
CA CYS A 93 -10.30 -8.87 0.95
C CYS A 93 -10.57 -9.99 1.98
N LYS A 94 -11.82 -10.09 2.49
CA LYS A 94 -12.23 -11.02 3.56
C LYS A 94 -12.44 -12.47 3.07
N TYR A 95 -12.37 -12.70 1.77
CA TYR A 95 -12.77 -13.95 1.10
C TYR A 95 -11.59 -14.62 0.36
N TRP A 96 -10.35 -14.28 0.69
CA TRP A 96 -9.15 -14.89 0.10
C TRP A 96 -8.51 -15.91 1.04
N ASP A 97 -8.31 -17.13 0.55
CA ASP A 97 -7.41 -18.10 1.18
C ASP A 97 -5.96 -17.86 0.75
N TYR A 98 -5.01 -18.02 1.69
CA TYR A 98 -3.58 -17.85 1.45
C TYR A 98 -2.76 -19.08 1.91
N PRO A 99 -1.61 -19.41 1.26
CA PRO A 99 -0.78 -20.56 1.64
C PRO A 99 0.21 -20.25 2.80
N THR A 100 0.62 -21.27 3.55
CA THR A 100 1.10 -21.11 4.94
C THR A 100 2.61 -21.00 5.21
N ASP A 101 3.48 -21.10 4.20
CA ASP A 101 4.95 -21.17 4.38
C ASP A 101 5.67 -19.86 3.90
N LEU A 102 6.10 -18.98 4.85
CA LEU A 102 6.37 -17.55 4.63
C LEU A 102 7.61 -16.95 5.42
N PRO A 103 8.26 -15.83 5.01
CA PRO A 103 9.74 -15.63 5.18
C PRO A 103 10.26 -14.35 6.00
N LYS A 104 11.59 -13.96 6.03
CA LYS A 104 12.22 -12.94 6.97
C LYS A 104 13.54 -12.02 6.71
N PRO A 105 14.21 -11.84 5.53
CA PRO A 105 15.33 -10.90 5.12
C PRO A 105 15.50 -9.35 5.34
N LEU A 106 16.52 -8.74 4.67
CA LEU A 106 17.27 -7.50 5.04
C LEU A 106 16.76 -6.10 4.62
N SER A 107 16.90 -5.08 5.48
CA SER A 107 16.95 -3.63 5.13
C SER A 107 17.85 -2.78 6.07
N THR A 108 17.35 -2.26 7.20
CA THR A 108 18.09 -1.38 8.14
C THR A 108 18.14 -1.78 9.64
N ARG A 109 17.27 -2.61 10.26
CA ARG A 109 16.48 -3.73 9.73
C ARG A 109 17.31 -4.78 8.94
N SER A 110 18.64 -4.60 8.86
CA SER A 110 19.60 -5.54 8.22
C SER A 110 20.38 -6.34 9.25
N LYS A 111 20.78 -5.73 10.38
CA LYS A 111 21.29 -6.50 11.51
C LYS A 111 20.17 -7.40 12.03
N GLY A 112 19.06 -6.80 12.44
CA GLY A 112 17.81 -7.49 12.83
C GLY A 112 17.11 -8.32 11.74
N ALA A 113 17.75 -8.56 10.60
CA ALA A 113 17.32 -9.59 9.66
C ALA A 113 18.42 -10.48 9.08
N HIS A 114 19.70 -10.14 9.29
CA HIS A 114 20.76 -11.14 9.38
C HIS A 114 20.49 -12.07 10.59
N GLU A 115 19.94 -11.53 11.68
CA GLU A 115 19.42 -12.29 12.82
C GLU A 115 18.05 -12.97 12.56
N ALA A 116 17.33 -12.66 11.47
CA ALA A 116 15.95 -13.14 11.27
C ALA A 116 15.89 -14.41 10.40
N THR A 117 15.07 -15.36 10.85
CA THR A 117 15.14 -16.78 10.48
C THR A 117 14.13 -17.23 9.41
N GLY A 118 14.08 -16.57 8.24
CA GLY A 118 13.23 -16.86 7.06
C GLY A 118 13.83 -16.25 5.76
N GLU A 119 13.07 -15.99 4.66
CA GLU A 119 13.61 -15.59 3.30
C GLU A 119 13.64 -14.15 2.61
N VAL A 120 12.95 -12.96 2.63
CA VAL A 120 11.64 -12.22 2.77
C VAL A 120 11.00 -11.64 4.07
N VAL A 121 11.49 -10.55 4.70
CA VAL A 121 10.81 -9.89 5.88
C VAL A 121 9.84 -8.78 5.54
N LEU A 122 9.01 -8.45 6.53
CA LEU A 122 8.22 -7.24 6.61
C LEU A 122 8.86 -6.20 7.54
N PHE A 123 8.92 -4.94 7.09
CA PHE A 123 9.34 -3.81 7.92
C PHE A 123 8.16 -2.95 8.32
N LEU A 124 7.96 -2.81 9.63
CA LEU A 124 7.18 -1.72 10.22
C LEU A 124 8.13 -0.63 10.73
N ASP A 125 7.58 0.56 10.96
CA ASP A 125 8.19 1.55 11.84
C ASP A 125 7.64 1.39 13.27
N ALA A 126 8.30 2.02 14.25
CA ALA A 126 8.03 1.76 15.67
C ALA A 126 6.69 2.35 16.20
N HIS A 127 5.92 2.99 15.31
CA HIS A 127 4.68 3.70 15.57
C HIS A 127 3.65 3.35 14.49
N CYS A 128 3.46 2.05 14.25
CA CYS A 128 2.46 1.53 13.33
C CYS A 128 1.44 0.65 14.08
N GLU A 129 0.16 0.95 13.92
CA GLU A 129 -0.94 0.00 14.19
C GLU A 129 -1.25 -0.77 12.90
N VAL A 130 -1.75 -2.01 13.03
CA VAL A 130 -1.94 -2.91 11.88
C VAL A 130 -3.38 -3.44 11.80
N GLY A 131 -3.98 -3.35 10.62
CA GLY A 131 -5.37 -3.76 10.38
C GLY A 131 -5.60 -5.28 10.42
N LEU A 132 -6.87 -5.69 10.38
CA LEU A 132 -7.27 -7.09 10.34
C LEU A 132 -6.72 -7.79 9.08
N ASN A 133 -6.16 -9.00 9.24
CA ASN A 133 -5.59 -9.83 8.16
C ASN A 133 -4.69 -9.06 7.15
N TRP A 134 -3.92 -8.08 7.66
CA TRP A 134 -3.04 -7.23 6.85
C TRP A 134 -1.85 -7.97 6.22
N LEU A 135 -1.42 -9.08 6.80
CA LEU A 135 -0.12 -9.71 6.51
C LEU A 135 -0.13 -10.71 5.33
N PRO A 136 -1.04 -11.70 5.23
CA PRO A 136 -1.12 -12.64 4.10
C PRO A 136 -1.30 -12.01 2.70
N PRO A 137 -2.08 -10.91 2.52
CA PRO A 137 -2.14 -10.19 1.24
C PRO A 137 -0.78 -9.68 0.77
N LEU A 138 0.12 -9.33 1.71
CA LEU A 138 1.45 -8.82 1.41
C LEU A 138 2.45 -9.95 1.12
N LEU A 139 2.36 -11.06 1.85
CA LEU A 139 3.35 -12.15 1.72
C LEU A 139 3.12 -13.01 0.48
N THR A 140 1.87 -13.21 0.07
CA THR A 140 1.52 -14.19 -0.97
C THR A 140 2.01 -13.85 -2.39
N PRO A 141 1.99 -12.59 -2.87
CA PRO A 141 2.64 -12.22 -4.13
C PRO A 141 4.15 -12.52 -4.16
N ILE A 142 4.80 -12.59 -2.99
CA ILE A 142 6.23 -12.92 -2.86
C ILE A 142 6.45 -14.43 -2.72
N GLN A 143 5.50 -15.18 -2.17
CA GLN A 143 5.50 -16.65 -2.18
C GLN A 143 5.43 -17.22 -3.60
N LEU A 144 4.73 -16.51 -4.50
CA LEU A 144 4.58 -16.83 -5.93
C LEU A 144 5.79 -16.44 -6.79
N ASP A 145 6.29 -15.21 -6.61
CA ASP A 145 7.52 -14.74 -7.25
C ASP A 145 8.38 -14.06 -6.17
N ASN A 146 9.42 -14.76 -5.71
CA ASN A 146 10.32 -14.28 -4.67
C ASN A 146 11.23 -13.10 -5.09
N THR A 147 11.03 -12.56 -6.30
CA THR A 147 11.59 -11.27 -6.74
C THR A 147 10.59 -10.11 -6.63
N THR A 148 9.35 -10.38 -6.18
CA THR A 148 8.33 -9.37 -5.85
C THR A 148 8.65 -8.69 -4.53
N MET A 149 8.31 -7.40 -4.43
CA MET A 149 8.27 -6.64 -3.20
C MET A 149 6.89 -6.01 -3.08
N THR A 150 6.16 -6.34 -2.01
CA THR A 150 4.86 -5.73 -1.71
C THR A 150 5.03 -4.56 -0.75
N VAL A 151 4.00 -3.70 -0.71
CA VAL A 151 3.87 -2.57 0.21
C VAL A 151 2.37 -2.46 0.52
N PRO A 152 1.95 -2.32 1.79
CA PRO A 152 0.55 -2.14 2.13
C PRO A 152 0.03 -0.76 1.70
N ILE A 153 -1.29 -0.61 1.78
CA ILE A 153 -1.90 0.70 1.98
C ILE A 153 -1.44 1.21 3.35
N VAL A 154 -1.10 2.49 3.43
CA VAL A 154 -0.72 3.14 4.69
C VAL A 154 -1.80 4.18 4.99
N ASP A 155 -2.57 3.93 6.03
CA ASP A 155 -3.64 4.81 6.50
C ASP A 155 -3.10 5.79 7.56
N GLY A 156 -3.72 6.95 7.71
CA GLY A 156 -3.23 8.05 8.54
C GLY A 156 -3.75 7.96 9.97
N ILE A 157 -2.85 8.08 10.95
CA ILE A 157 -3.20 8.25 12.37
C ILE A 157 -2.76 9.66 12.79
N ASP A 158 -3.67 10.45 13.35
CA ASP A 158 -3.34 11.82 13.76
C ASP A 158 -2.38 11.84 14.96
N SER A 159 -1.29 12.57 14.83
CA SER A 159 -0.23 12.66 15.84
C SER A 159 -0.63 13.32 17.17
N ASN A 160 -1.79 13.99 17.22
CA ASN A 160 -2.25 14.79 18.35
C ASN A 160 -3.48 14.19 19.07
N ASP A 161 -4.47 13.65 18.36
CA ASP A 161 -5.66 13.02 18.97
C ASP A 161 -5.81 11.52 18.67
N PHE A 162 -4.89 10.94 17.89
CA PHE A 162 -4.83 9.51 17.55
C PHE A 162 -6.07 8.99 16.80
N HIS A 163 -6.82 9.89 16.15
CA HIS A 163 -7.86 9.54 15.19
C HIS A 163 -7.28 8.77 13.98
N TYR A 164 -7.92 7.67 13.64
CA TYR A 164 -7.65 6.88 12.44
C TYR A 164 -8.43 7.42 11.23
N SER A 165 -7.71 7.64 10.14
CA SER A 165 -8.23 8.14 8.86
C SER A 165 -7.77 7.25 7.71
N SER A 166 -8.72 6.66 6.98
CA SER A 166 -8.42 5.87 5.78
C SER A 166 -7.86 6.78 4.68
N THR A 167 -6.73 6.38 4.08
CA THR A 167 -6.19 6.99 2.85
C THR A 167 -7.15 6.80 1.66
N TYR A 168 -8.04 5.81 1.73
CA TYR A 168 -9.11 5.56 0.76
C TYR A 168 -10.47 5.45 1.48
N PRO A 169 -11.28 6.52 1.51
CA PRO A 169 -12.65 6.45 2.02
C PRO A 169 -13.52 5.47 1.23
N GLU A 170 -14.58 4.96 1.86
CA GLU A 170 -15.60 4.14 1.19
C GLU A 170 -16.16 4.88 -0.05
N ASP A 171 -16.63 4.11 -1.04
CA ASP A 171 -17.00 4.55 -2.39
C ASP A 171 -15.93 5.27 -3.23
N THR A 172 -14.72 5.55 -2.71
CA THR A 172 -13.60 5.96 -3.57
C THR A 172 -13.03 4.77 -4.34
N HIS A 173 -13.62 4.49 -5.52
CA HIS A 173 -13.05 3.56 -6.50
C HIS A 173 -11.55 3.86 -6.72
N ILE A 174 -10.72 2.85 -6.98
CA ILE A 174 -9.28 3.03 -7.30
C ILE A 174 -9.00 3.13 -8.81
N ARG A 175 -10.04 3.07 -9.67
CA ARG A 175 -9.92 2.99 -11.13
C ARG A 175 -9.80 4.37 -11.80
N GLY A 176 -8.61 4.96 -11.74
CA GLY A 176 -8.29 6.21 -12.45
C GLY A 176 -7.03 6.91 -11.95
N GLN A 177 -6.65 6.67 -10.69
CA GLN A 177 -5.43 7.21 -10.12
C GLN A 177 -4.19 6.49 -10.69
N LEU A 178 -3.14 7.27 -10.97
CA LEU A 178 -1.84 6.77 -11.42
C LEU A 178 -0.79 7.31 -10.44
N SER A 179 -0.21 6.46 -9.59
CA SER A 179 0.59 6.89 -8.43
C SER A 179 1.90 6.10 -8.24
N THR A 180 2.74 6.58 -7.32
CA THR A 180 3.94 5.87 -6.87
C THR A 180 4.27 6.21 -5.42
N GLY A 181 3.69 5.44 -4.48
CA GLY A 181 3.55 5.88 -3.09
C GLY A 181 2.55 7.05 -3.02
N GLU A 182 2.72 7.92 -2.03
CA GLU A 182 1.93 9.16 -1.80
C GLU A 182 1.93 10.18 -2.98
N ARG A 183 2.68 9.89 -4.06
CA ARG A 183 2.86 10.81 -5.18
C ARG A 183 2.03 10.41 -6.40
N CYS A 184 1.11 11.28 -6.78
CA CYS A 184 0.29 11.15 -7.96
C CYS A 184 1.02 11.65 -9.22
N ILE A 185 0.88 10.89 -10.31
CA ILE A 185 1.42 11.18 -11.63
C ILE A 185 0.38 12.01 -12.39
N VAL A 186 0.64 13.31 -12.52
CA VAL A 186 -0.23 14.25 -13.24
C VAL A 186 0.42 14.72 -14.54
N GLY A 187 -0.39 14.88 -15.58
CA GLY A 187 0.00 15.46 -16.86
C GLY A 187 -0.39 16.93 -16.94
N ASP A 188 0.50 17.78 -17.43
CA ASP A 188 0.19 19.18 -17.73
C ASP A 188 0.73 19.57 -19.12
N ASN A 189 0.74 20.88 -19.43
CA ASN A 189 1.30 21.36 -20.70
C ASN A 189 2.84 21.46 -20.69
N LYS A 190 3.51 21.33 -19.53
CA LYS A 190 4.97 21.33 -19.39
C LYS A 190 5.55 19.92 -19.45
N GLY A 191 4.82 18.91 -18.97
CA GLY A 191 5.22 17.51 -19.04
C GLY A 191 4.36 16.58 -18.19
N VAL A 192 5.04 15.70 -17.45
CA VAL A 192 4.45 14.73 -16.53
C VAL A 192 5.26 14.79 -15.24
N GLN A 193 4.58 14.93 -14.10
CA GLN A 193 5.21 15.29 -12.82
C GLN A 193 4.60 14.52 -11.64
N LEU A 194 5.36 14.47 -10.54
CA LEU A 194 4.97 13.82 -9.28
C LEU A 194 4.59 14.87 -8.24
N VAL A 195 3.28 15.04 -8.05
CA VAL A 195 2.69 15.89 -7.01
C VAL A 195 2.27 15.05 -5.81
N PRO A 196 2.10 15.62 -4.59
CA PRO A 196 1.27 14.97 -3.57
C PRO A 196 -0.10 14.61 -4.16
N CYS A 197 -0.66 13.45 -3.82
CA CYS A 197 -2.04 13.16 -4.20
C CYS A 197 -3.00 14.12 -3.48
N GLU A 198 -3.97 14.66 -4.22
CA GLU A 198 -5.10 15.38 -3.65
C GLU A 198 -6.05 14.36 -3.01
N LEU A 199 -6.49 14.61 -1.77
CA LEU A 199 -7.46 13.77 -1.08
C LEU A 199 -8.85 14.02 -1.68
N GLY A 200 -9.48 12.97 -2.23
CA GLY A 200 -10.74 13.07 -2.96
C GLY A 200 -10.98 11.88 -3.90
N THR A 201 -11.92 12.02 -4.83
CA THR A 201 -12.27 10.93 -5.76
C THR A 201 -11.21 10.74 -6.86
N VAL A 202 -11.09 9.52 -7.40
CA VAL A 202 -10.09 9.20 -8.43
C VAL A 202 -10.51 9.59 -9.85
N ASP A 203 -11.56 10.41 -10.02
CA ASP A 203 -12.09 10.94 -11.30
C ASP A 203 -11.12 11.93 -11.99
N GLY A 204 -9.83 11.76 -11.73
CA GLY A 204 -8.74 12.41 -12.40
C GLY A 204 -8.79 12.18 -13.91
N PRO A 205 -8.08 13.01 -14.68
CA PRO A 205 -8.26 13.11 -16.13
C PRO A 205 -7.79 11.89 -16.94
N TRP A 206 -7.31 10.82 -16.30
CA TRP A 206 -6.74 9.65 -16.96
C TRP A 206 -7.82 8.65 -17.39
N GLN A 207 -7.83 8.29 -18.68
CA GLN A 207 -8.63 7.20 -19.21
C GLN A 207 -7.74 6.20 -19.95
N TYR A 208 -7.94 4.91 -19.69
CA TYR A 208 -7.28 3.84 -20.44
C TYR A 208 -8.23 3.29 -21.50
N ASN A 209 -7.83 3.33 -22.77
CA ASN A 209 -8.53 2.62 -23.85
C ASN A 209 -7.83 1.27 -24.07
N GLU A 210 -8.54 0.18 -23.72
CA GLU A 210 -8.01 -1.18 -23.75
C GLU A 210 -7.76 -1.68 -25.18
N GLU A 211 -8.66 -1.38 -26.13
CA GLU A 211 -8.54 -1.75 -27.56
C GLU A 211 -7.20 -1.30 -28.18
N ASN A 212 -6.82 -0.04 -27.91
CA ASN A 212 -5.63 0.59 -28.47
C ASN A 212 -4.46 0.65 -27.47
N ASN A 213 -4.65 0.17 -26.23
CA ASN A 213 -3.65 0.21 -25.15
C ASN A 213 -3.10 1.65 -24.94
N LEU A 214 -3.98 2.65 -24.92
CA LEU A 214 -3.62 4.08 -24.81
C LEU A 214 -4.04 4.67 -23.46
N MET A 215 -3.13 5.40 -22.81
CA MET A 215 -3.45 6.27 -21.67
C MET A 215 -3.71 7.69 -22.19
N TYR A 216 -4.99 8.08 -22.18
CA TYR A 216 -5.51 9.38 -22.61
C TYR A 216 -5.74 10.31 -21.41
N HIS A 217 -5.64 11.63 -21.64
CA HIS A 217 -5.85 12.66 -20.63
C HIS A 217 -6.96 13.62 -21.06
N THR A 218 -8.17 13.40 -20.54
CA THR A 218 -9.43 14.05 -20.95
C THR A 218 -9.33 15.57 -21.00
N LYS A 219 -8.83 16.19 -19.91
CA LYS A 219 -8.66 17.64 -19.76
C LYS A 219 -7.60 18.28 -20.69
N LEU A 220 -6.83 17.49 -21.47
CA LEU A 220 -5.73 17.99 -22.32
C LEU A 220 -5.78 17.56 -23.79
N GLY A 221 -6.64 16.60 -24.18
CA GLY A 221 -6.65 16.07 -25.55
C GLY A 221 -5.36 15.34 -25.96
N LYS A 222 -4.58 14.85 -24.98
CA LYS A 222 -3.23 14.28 -25.17
C LYS A 222 -3.13 12.89 -24.56
N CYS A 223 -2.23 12.08 -25.09
CA CYS A 223 -1.88 10.78 -24.53
C CYS A 223 -0.52 10.83 -23.81
N LEU A 224 -0.39 10.00 -22.79
CA LEU A 224 0.88 9.74 -22.12
C LEU A 224 1.80 8.91 -23.03
N ALA A 225 3.06 9.32 -23.18
CA ALA A 225 4.02 8.66 -24.07
C ALA A 225 5.45 8.64 -23.52
N VAL A 226 6.18 7.57 -23.83
CA VAL A 226 7.62 7.44 -23.60
C VAL A 226 8.38 8.09 -24.77
N HIS A 227 9.02 9.23 -24.52
CA HIS A 227 9.76 9.97 -25.53
C HIS A 227 10.98 9.17 -26.03
N LYS A 228 11.05 8.95 -27.35
CA LYS A 228 11.90 7.92 -28.00
C LYS A 228 13.38 7.95 -27.57
N HIS A 229 13.97 9.14 -27.50
CA HIS A 229 15.42 9.32 -27.30
C HIS A 229 15.84 9.25 -25.82
N ASN A 230 15.23 10.05 -24.96
CA ASN A 230 15.63 10.20 -23.54
C ASN A 230 14.78 9.40 -22.54
N LYS A 231 13.82 8.59 -23.04
CA LYS A 231 12.90 7.73 -22.27
C LYS A 231 12.05 8.42 -21.20
N LYS A 232 12.01 9.77 -21.16
CA LYS A 232 11.14 10.51 -20.24
C LYS A 232 9.68 10.45 -20.69
N LEU A 233 8.78 10.47 -19.70
CA LEU A 233 7.34 10.62 -19.93
C LEU A 233 7.03 12.02 -20.47
N LYS A 234 6.10 12.10 -21.43
CA LYS A 234 5.54 13.37 -21.95
C LYS A 234 4.07 13.22 -22.32
N MET A 235 3.33 14.33 -22.24
CA MET A 235 2.01 14.49 -22.84
C MET A 235 2.17 14.87 -24.32
N LEU A 236 1.73 14.02 -25.23
CA LEU A 236 1.85 14.20 -26.69
C LEU A 236 0.50 13.96 -27.39
N PRO A 237 0.28 14.50 -28.61
CA PRO A 237 -0.86 14.10 -29.43
C PRO A 237 -0.90 12.57 -29.61
N CYS A 238 -2.08 11.96 -29.50
CA CYS A 238 -2.24 10.51 -29.49
C CYS A 238 -1.90 9.85 -30.84
N ILE A 239 -0.92 8.94 -30.86
CA ILE A 239 -0.52 8.20 -32.07
C ILE A 239 -0.69 6.69 -31.84
N ALA A 240 -1.89 6.17 -32.11
CA ALA A 240 -2.29 4.78 -31.84
C ALA A 240 -1.41 3.71 -32.52
N LYS A 241 -0.71 4.05 -33.61
CA LYS A 241 0.23 3.16 -34.33
C LYS A 241 1.66 3.15 -33.76
N SER A 242 1.95 3.89 -32.68
CA SER A 242 3.32 4.04 -32.16
C SER A 242 3.52 3.38 -30.81
N ASN A 243 4.50 2.47 -30.72
CA ASN A 243 4.85 1.75 -29.48
C ASN A 243 5.24 2.67 -28.31
N SER A 244 5.65 3.93 -28.57
CA SER A 244 5.89 4.95 -27.54
C SER A 244 4.64 5.30 -26.72
N PHE A 245 3.45 4.99 -27.20
CA PHE A 245 2.17 5.33 -26.58
C PHE A 245 1.44 4.09 -26.01
N LYS A 246 1.99 2.88 -26.18
CA LYS A 246 1.36 1.63 -25.78
C LYS A 246 1.66 1.33 -24.30
N TRP A 247 0.62 1.39 -23.48
CA TRP A 247 0.65 1.04 -22.07
C TRP A 247 0.00 -0.32 -21.91
N ILE A 248 0.76 -1.31 -21.43
CA ILE A 248 0.23 -2.66 -21.16
C ILE A 248 0.26 -2.86 -19.66
N PHE A 249 -0.88 -2.59 -19.03
CA PHE A 249 -1.10 -3.04 -17.66
C PHE A 249 -1.27 -4.57 -17.69
N ARG A 250 -0.66 -5.23 -16.71
CA ARG A 250 -0.89 -6.64 -16.44
C ARG A 250 -1.46 -6.71 -15.04
N SER A 251 -2.66 -7.28 -14.90
CA SER A 251 -3.06 -7.90 -13.65
C SER A 251 -1.93 -8.84 -13.23
N PHE A 252 -1.50 -8.76 -11.97
CA PHE A 252 -0.81 -9.89 -11.36
C PHE A 252 -1.89 -10.86 -10.92
N GLU A 253 -2.46 -11.59 -11.88
CA GLU A 253 -3.23 -12.79 -11.58
C GLU A 253 -2.26 -13.82 -11.00
N PRO A 254 -2.39 -14.18 -9.71
CA PRO A 254 -1.52 -15.17 -9.11
C PRO A 254 -1.80 -16.54 -9.74
N LYS A 255 -0.74 -17.21 -10.21
CA LYS A 255 -0.80 -18.54 -10.83
C LYS A 255 -0.45 -19.64 -9.85
#